data_AF-A0A378B944-F1
#
_entry.id   AF-A0A378B944-F1
#
_cell.length_a   1.000
_cell.length_b   1.000
_cell.length_c   1.000
_cell.angle_alpha   90.00
_cell.angle_beta   90.00
_cell.angle_gamma   90.00
#
_symmetry.space_group_name_H-M   'P 1'
#
loop_
_entity.id
_entity.type
_entity.pdbx_description
1 polymer ?
#
loop_
_entity_poly.entity_id
_entity_poly.type
_entity_poly.pdbx_seq_one_letter_code
_entity_poly.pdbx_strand_id
1 'polypeptide(L)'
;MRLIYTFLLALSLSFGAYAATAPDAKQITQELEQAKAAKPAQPETVEVLQSALNALEERKSSLERARQYQDVIDNFPKLFQSLRAQLNNLSEEPRQVPTGLTADALNQEILQVSSQLLESSRQAQQEQDRAREIADSLNQLPQQQTDARRQLNEVERRIGTQTGNNALAQAQNLALQAESARLKALVDELDLAQLSANNRQELSRAPFRAGAKAERAAGCLSAGAAQSAKQPAPAGGGKGAGEYRTAGGEQ
;
A
#
# COMPACT_ATOMS: atom_id res chain seq x y z
N MET A 1 1.61 64.16 -9.71
CA MET A 1 0.58 63.19 -10.12
C MET A 1 1.10 62.00 -10.93
N ARG A 2 2.07 62.12 -11.86
CA ARG A 2 2.57 60.95 -12.65
C ARG A 2 3.48 59.96 -11.90
N LEU A 3 4.24 60.41 -10.89
CA LEU A 3 5.19 59.56 -10.13
C LEU A 3 4.53 58.67 -9.06
N ILE A 4 3.30 59.01 -8.64
CA ILE A 4 2.53 58.24 -7.67
C ILE A 4 1.97 56.97 -8.34
N TYR A 5 1.53 57.07 -9.59
CA TYR A 5 1.02 55.92 -10.33
C TYR A 5 2.10 54.90 -10.66
N THR A 6 3.33 55.31 -10.95
CA THR A 6 4.44 54.38 -11.19
C THR A 6 4.87 53.63 -9.93
N PHE A 7 4.77 54.27 -8.76
CA PHE A 7 5.08 53.63 -7.48
C PHE A 7 3.98 52.64 -7.05
N LEU A 8 2.71 53.00 -7.25
CA LEU A 8 1.57 52.10 -7.02
C LEU A 8 1.53 50.93 -8.02
N LEU A 9 1.89 51.17 -9.29
CA LEU A 9 1.97 50.10 -10.30
C LEU A 9 3.13 49.15 -10.01
N ALA A 10 4.30 49.66 -9.58
CA ALA A 10 5.43 48.82 -9.18
C ALA A 10 5.14 48.01 -7.90
N LEU A 11 4.41 48.58 -6.92
CA LEU A 11 3.98 47.87 -5.72
C LEU A 11 2.91 46.80 -6.02
N SER A 12 2.08 47.01 -7.05
CA SER A 12 1.07 46.03 -7.49
C SER A 12 1.64 44.83 -8.26
N LEU A 13 2.86 44.95 -8.79
CA LEU A 13 3.57 43.86 -9.48
C LEU A 13 4.33 42.94 -8.51
N SER A 14 4.53 43.36 -7.25
CA SER A 14 5.14 42.54 -6.19
C SER A 14 4.12 41.63 -5.47
N PHE A 15 2.82 41.79 -5.71
CA PHE A 15 1.79 40.82 -5.34
C PHE A 15 1.55 39.83 -6.48
N GLY A 16 2.63 39.18 -6.92
CA GLY A 16 2.55 38.06 -7.84
C GLY A 16 2.06 36.82 -7.12
N ALA A 17 0.84 36.40 -7.43
CA ALA A 17 0.31 35.04 -7.26
C ALA A 17 0.64 34.35 -5.92
N TYR A 18 -0.17 34.64 -4.88
CA TYR A 18 -0.40 33.67 -3.81
C TYR A 18 -1.21 32.49 -4.37
N ALA A 19 -0.58 31.66 -5.20
CA ALA A 19 -0.73 30.23 -5.00
C ALA A 19 -0.12 29.92 -3.62
N ALA A 20 -0.61 28.92 -2.91
CA ALA A 20 -0.05 28.48 -1.63
C ALA A 20 1.38 27.92 -1.80
N THR A 21 2.34 28.80 -2.13
CA THR A 21 3.75 28.49 -2.26
C THR A 21 4.32 28.42 -0.87
N ALA A 22 4.78 27.22 -0.50
CA ALA A 22 5.59 27.05 0.70
C ALA A 22 6.74 28.06 0.69
N PRO A 23 7.11 28.62 1.85
CA PRO A 23 8.19 29.58 1.94
C PRO A 23 9.51 28.93 1.48
N ASP A 24 10.31 29.66 0.70
CA ASP A 24 11.58 29.15 0.19
C ASP A 24 12.56 29.03 1.37
N ALA A 25 13.15 27.84 1.55
CA ALA A 25 14.14 27.59 2.60
C ALA A 25 15.29 28.60 2.55
N LYS A 26 15.66 29.06 1.34
CA LYS A 26 16.70 30.08 1.16
C LYS A 26 16.32 31.44 1.74
N GLN A 27 15.05 31.83 1.62
CA GLN A 27 14.52 33.08 2.17
C GLN A 27 14.52 33.03 3.70
N ILE A 28 14.03 31.94 4.30
CA ILE A 28 14.02 31.76 5.75
C ILE A 28 15.46 31.74 6.32
N THR A 29 16.41 31.08 5.65
CA THR A 29 17.82 31.11 6.09
C THR A 29 18.42 32.52 6.06
N GLN A 30 18.07 33.32 5.05
CA GLN A 30 18.56 34.69 4.91
C GLN A 30 17.97 35.59 6.01
N GLU A 31 16.68 35.46 6.30
CA GLU A 31 16.03 36.16 7.42
C GLU A 31 16.59 35.72 8.78
N LEU A 32 16.97 34.45 8.94
CA LEU A 32 17.58 33.94 10.16
C LEU A 32 18.96 34.54 10.39
N GLU A 33 19.77 34.71 9.34
CA GLU A 33 21.04 35.42 9.43
C GLU A 33 20.84 36.92 9.75
N GLN A 34 19.84 37.56 9.15
CA GLN A 34 19.50 38.95 9.45
C GLN A 34 19.02 39.13 10.89
N ALA A 35 18.19 38.22 11.40
CA ALA A 35 17.70 38.24 12.79
C ALA A 35 18.84 38.01 13.81
N LYS A 36 19.83 37.19 13.45
CA LYS A 36 21.06 37.00 14.25
C LYS A 36 21.99 38.22 14.21
N ALA A 37 22.06 38.91 13.08
CA ALA A 37 22.90 40.10 12.91
C ALA A 37 22.27 41.40 13.45
N ALA A 38 20.95 41.42 13.67
CA ALA A 38 20.23 42.57 14.19
C ALA A 38 20.64 42.92 15.65
N LYS A 39 20.71 44.23 15.95
CA LYS A 39 20.93 44.76 17.30
C LYS A 39 19.73 45.63 17.72
N PRO A 40 18.99 45.29 18.79
CA PRO A 40 19.22 44.16 19.70
C PRO A 40 18.92 42.80 19.04
N ALA A 41 19.56 41.75 19.53
CA ALA A 41 19.33 40.38 19.08
C ALA A 41 17.88 39.97 19.40
N GLN A 42 17.21 39.33 18.44
CA GLN A 42 15.83 38.85 18.57
C GLN A 42 15.83 37.31 18.67
N PRO A 43 16.07 36.73 19.85
CA PRO A 43 16.20 35.28 20.02
C PRO A 43 14.91 34.53 19.62
N GLU A 44 13.74 35.10 19.94
CA GLU A 44 12.43 34.55 19.58
C GLU A 44 12.26 34.43 18.05
N THR A 45 12.72 35.43 17.29
CA THR A 45 12.67 35.39 15.82
C THR A 45 13.59 34.31 15.25
N VAL A 46 14.77 34.12 15.84
CA VAL A 46 15.71 33.07 15.42
C VAL A 46 15.13 31.68 15.67
N GLU A 47 14.50 31.45 16.82
CA GLU A 47 13.87 30.17 17.17
C GLU A 47 12.70 29.82 16.23
N VAL A 48 11.85 30.81 15.93
CA VAL A 48 10.72 30.65 15.02
C VAL A 48 11.19 30.36 13.58
N LEU A 49 12.22 31.05 13.10
CA LEU A 49 12.78 30.78 11.77
C LEU A 49 13.48 29.42 11.72
N GLN A 50 14.11 28.98 12.82
CA GLN A 50 14.72 27.66 12.89
C GLN A 50 13.68 26.53 12.87
N SER A 51 12.56 26.69 13.58
CA SER A 51 11.46 25.72 13.52
C SER A 51 10.82 25.67 12.13
N ALA A 52 10.71 26.82 11.45
CA ALA A 52 10.27 26.89 10.06
C ALA A 52 11.18 26.08 9.11
N LEU A 53 12.51 26.17 9.28
CA LEU A 53 13.45 25.37 8.49
C LEU A 53 13.31 23.88 8.76
N ASN A 54 13.17 23.48 10.03
CA ASN A 54 12.94 22.08 10.39
C ASN A 54 11.64 21.55 9.75
N ALA A 55 10.57 22.34 9.79
CA ALA A 55 9.30 21.98 9.14
C ALA A 55 9.44 21.76 7.62
N LEU A 56 10.26 22.57 6.94
CA LEU A 56 10.56 22.38 5.52
C LEU A 56 11.41 21.14 5.23
N GLU A 57 12.30 20.77 6.14
CA GLU A 57 13.09 19.54 6.04
C GLU A 57 12.21 18.29 6.21
N GLU A 58 11.37 18.28 7.24
CA GLU A 58 10.37 17.22 7.46
C GLU A 58 9.41 17.08 6.25
N ARG A 59 9.03 18.21 5.64
CA ARG A 59 8.25 18.21 4.41
C ARG A 59 8.96 17.47 3.28
N LYS A 60 10.26 17.73 3.07
CA LYS A 60 11.05 17.03 2.03
C LYS A 60 11.12 15.54 2.30
N SER A 61 11.39 15.15 3.55
CA SER A 61 11.40 13.75 3.97
C SER A 61 10.05 13.08 3.69
N SER A 62 8.95 13.78 3.94
CA SER A 62 7.59 13.29 3.66
C SER A 62 7.34 13.11 2.16
N LEU A 63 7.80 14.05 1.33
CA LEU A 63 7.72 13.94 -0.13
C LEU A 63 8.55 12.76 -0.69
N GLU A 64 9.70 12.48 -0.09
CA GLU A 64 10.52 11.32 -0.49
C GLU A 64 9.82 10.00 -0.16
N ARG A 65 9.23 9.88 1.04
CA ARG A 65 8.43 8.70 1.41
C ARG A 65 7.20 8.56 0.52
N ALA A 66 6.51 9.67 0.25
CA ALA A 66 5.39 9.72 -0.69
C ALA A 66 5.77 9.18 -2.08
N ARG A 67 6.96 9.53 -2.61
CA ARG A 67 7.47 8.98 -3.87
C ARG A 67 7.68 7.48 -3.81
N GLN A 68 8.24 6.95 -2.72
CA GLN A 68 8.41 5.50 -2.56
C GLN A 68 7.05 4.78 -2.57
N TYR A 69 6.03 5.34 -1.91
CA TYR A 69 4.67 4.79 -1.97
C TYR A 69 4.07 4.88 -3.37
N GLN A 70 4.29 5.99 -4.07
CA GLN A 70 3.88 6.15 -5.46
C GLN A 70 4.51 5.09 -6.37
N ASP A 71 5.81 4.83 -6.23
CA ASP A 71 6.50 3.79 -7.03
C ASP A 71 5.88 2.41 -6.79
N VAL A 72 5.50 2.07 -5.55
CA VAL A 72 4.81 0.81 -5.24
C VAL A 72 3.43 0.77 -5.89
N ILE A 73 2.70 1.89 -5.87
CA ILE A 73 1.37 2.02 -6.49
C ILE A 73 1.48 1.85 -8.01
N ASP A 74 2.44 2.52 -8.65
CA ASP A 74 2.61 2.51 -10.11
C ASP A 74 3.08 1.14 -10.63
N ASN A 75 3.91 0.44 -9.85
CA ASN A 75 4.42 -0.88 -10.22
C ASN A 75 3.47 -2.03 -9.83
N PHE A 76 2.45 -1.78 -9.00
CA PHE A 76 1.50 -2.80 -8.56
C PHE A 76 0.89 -3.63 -9.70
N PRO A 77 0.41 -3.07 -10.83
CA PRO A 77 -0.16 -3.86 -11.92
C PRO A 77 0.82 -4.86 -12.53
N LYS A 78 2.09 -4.45 -12.68
CA LYS A 78 3.16 -5.31 -13.22
C LYS A 78 3.50 -6.43 -12.24
N LEU A 79 3.65 -6.09 -10.95
CA LEU A 79 3.92 -7.07 -9.89
C LEU A 79 2.79 -8.10 -9.76
N PHE A 80 1.54 -7.63 -9.81
CA PHE A 80 0.37 -8.50 -9.76
C PHE A 80 0.30 -9.43 -10.98
N GLN A 81 0.60 -8.93 -12.19
CA GLN A 81 0.65 -9.74 -13.40
C GLN A 81 1.77 -10.78 -13.35
N SER A 82 2.98 -10.39 -12.92
CA SER A 82 4.09 -11.34 -12.78
C SER A 82 3.79 -12.41 -11.74
N LEU A 83 3.18 -12.04 -10.60
CA LEU A 83 2.79 -12.98 -9.56
C LEU A 83 1.78 -13.99 -10.12
N ARG A 84 0.76 -13.51 -10.84
CA ARG A 84 -0.23 -14.39 -11.48
C ARG A 84 0.39 -15.35 -12.51
N ALA A 85 1.35 -14.87 -13.30
CA ALA A 85 2.07 -15.71 -14.26
C ALA A 85 2.92 -16.78 -13.55
N GLN A 86 3.62 -16.42 -12.47
CA GLN A 86 4.37 -17.38 -11.66
C GLN A 86 3.47 -18.44 -11.04
N LEU A 87 2.32 -18.05 -10.49
CA LEU A 87 1.35 -19.02 -9.94
C LEU A 87 0.79 -20.00 -10.97
N ASN A 88 0.51 -19.53 -12.19
CA ASN A 88 0.08 -20.39 -13.27
C ASN A 88 1.17 -21.40 -13.66
N ASN A 89 2.43 -20.96 -13.71
CA ASN A 89 3.57 -21.83 -14.02
C ASN A 89 3.88 -22.85 -12.91
N LEU A 90 3.63 -22.52 -11.64
CA LEU A 90 3.87 -23.41 -10.50
C LEU A 90 2.82 -24.52 -10.32
N SER A 91 1.66 -24.41 -10.98
CA SER A 91 0.54 -25.35 -10.77
C SER A 91 0.63 -26.64 -11.58
N GLU A 92 1.56 -26.77 -12.54
CA GLU A 92 1.47 -27.82 -13.57
C GLU A 92 2.33 -29.09 -13.38
N GLU A 93 3.26 -29.20 -12.43
CA GLU A 93 3.97 -30.47 -12.28
C GLU A 93 4.36 -30.81 -10.83
N PRO A 94 3.80 -31.89 -10.23
CA PRO A 94 4.44 -32.54 -9.12
C PRO A 94 5.86 -32.91 -9.57
N ARG A 95 6.89 -32.48 -8.85
CA ARG A 95 8.28 -32.91 -9.12
C ARG A 95 8.27 -34.43 -9.21
N GLN A 96 8.46 -34.96 -10.41
CA GLN A 96 8.57 -36.39 -10.63
C GLN A 96 9.87 -36.84 -9.98
N VAL A 97 9.77 -37.64 -8.91
CA VAL A 97 10.93 -38.29 -8.31
C VAL A 97 11.47 -39.29 -9.34
N PRO A 98 12.71 -39.17 -9.82
CA PRO A 98 13.25 -40.09 -10.80
C PRO A 98 13.24 -41.53 -10.28
N THR A 99 12.47 -42.40 -10.92
CA THR A 99 12.43 -43.83 -10.59
C THR A 99 13.72 -44.50 -11.07
N GLY A 100 14.76 -44.44 -10.23
CA GLY A 100 16.09 -45.02 -10.48
C GLY A 100 17.19 -44.61 -9.49
N LEU A 101 16.88 -43.78 -8.48
CA LEU A 101 17.86 -43.30 -7.50
C LEU A 101 18.31 -44.42 -6.53
N THR A 102 19.61 -44.50 -6.28
CA THR A 102 20.18 -45.35 -5.22
C THR A 102 19.77 -44.82 -3.83
N ALA A 103 19.74 -45.68 -2.81
CA ALA A 103 19.35 -45.30 -1.44
C ALA A 103 20.13 -44.08 -0.90
N ASP A 104 21.42 -43.95 -1.23
CA ASP A 104 22.24 -42.80 -0.85
C ASP A 104 21.86 -41.51 -1.57
N ALA A 105 21.50 -41.59 -2.86
CA ALA A 105 21.03 -40.44 -3.64
C ALA A 105 19.67 -39.95 -3.14
N LEU A 106 18.79 -40.88 -2.73
CA LEU A 106 17.51 -40.57 -2.10
C LEU A 106 17.70 -39.85 -0.76
N ASN A 107 18.66 -40.29 0.06
CA ASN A 107 18.94 -39.70 1.37
C ASN A 107 19.50 -38.28 1.26
N GLN A 108 20.35 -38.03 0.25
CA GLN A 108 20.79 -36.67 -0.08
C GLN A 108 19.65 -35.78 -0.56
N GLU A 109 18.73 -36.30 -1.38
CA GLU A 109 17.55 -35.57 -1.84
C GLU A 109 16.60 -35.24 -0.69
N ILE A 110 16.38 -36.16 0.27
CA ILE A 110 15.58 -35.91 1.48
C ILE A 110 16.18 -34.77 2.31
N LEU A 111 17.50 -34.75 2.50
CA LEU A 111 18.17 -33.65 3.21
C LEU A 111 18.02 -32.32 2.46
N GLN A 112 18.18 -32.34 1.13
CA GLN A 112 18.04 -31.15 0.29
C GLN A 112 16.60 -30.60 0.31
N VAL A 113 15.60 -31.46 0.15
CA VAL A 113 14.17 -31.09 0.23
C VAL A 113 13.84 -30.57 1.63
N SER A 114 14.38 -31.20 2.68
CA SER A 114 14.17 -30.75 4.06
C SER A 114 14.77 -29.35 4.30
N SER A 115 15.96 -29.06 3.74
CA SER A 115 16.54 -27.71 3.80
C SER A 115 15.71 -26.68 3.04
N GLN A 116 15.19 -27.06 1.86
CA GLN A 116 14.33 -26.21 1.05
C GLN A 116 12.99 -25.93 1.74
N LEU A 117 12.40 -26.91 2.42
CA LEU A 117 11.18 -26.77 3.21
C LEU A 117 11.39 -25.86 4.43
N LEU A 118 12.50 -26.00 5.15
CA LEU A 118 12.84 -25.13 6.27
C LEU A 118 13.01 -23.68 5.82
N GLU A 119 13.67 -23.45 4.68
CA GLU A 119 13.83 -22.11 4.11
C GLU A 119 12.49 -21.53 3.63
N SER A 120 11.66 -22.34 2.97
CA SER A 120 10.31 -21.94 2.54
C SER A 120 9.41 -21.61 3.74
N SER A 121 9.56 -22.35 4.85
CA SER A 121 8.87 -22.08 6.12
C SER A 121 9.29 -20.73 6.72
N ARG A 122 10.59 -20.42 6.72
CA ARG A 122 11.10 -19.11 7.17
C ARG A 122 10.55 -17.97 6.31
N GLN A 123 10.54 -18.14 4.98
CA GLN A 123 9.97 -17.14 4.07
C GLN A 123 8.48 -16.94 4.30
N ALA A 124 7.72 -18.03 4.50
CA ALA A 124 6.29 -17.94 4.82
C ALA A 124 6.02 -17.22 6.14
N GLN A 125 6.85 -17.43 7.17
CA GLN A 125 6.77 -16.69 8.43
C GLN A 125 7.04 -15.20 8.23
N GLN A 126 8.10 -14.85 7.47
CA GLN A 126 8.41 -13.45 7.16
C GLN A 126 7.28 -12.75 6.40
N GLU A 127 6.64 -13.43 5.45
CA GLU A 127 5.47 -12.89 4.73
C GLU A 127 4.24 -12.74 5.63
N GLN A 128 4.05 -13.63 6.60
CA GLN A 128 2.99 -13.49 7.60
C GLN A 128 3.22 -12.28 8.50
N ASP A 129 4.45 -12.07 8.97
CA ASP A 129 4.79 -10.93 9.81
C ASP A 129 4.66 -9.62 9.03
N ARG A 130 5.12 -9.58 7.77
CA ARG A 130 4.87 -8.44 6.86
C ARG A 130 3.38 -8.17 6.67
N ALA A 131 2.56 -9.21 6.50
CA ALA A 131 1.11 -9.04 6.36
C ALA A 131 0.47 -8.47 7.63
N ARG A 132 0.97 -8.82 8.83
CA ARG A 132 0.54 -8.21 10.10
C ARG A 132 0.93 -6.75 10.18
N GLU A 133 2.18 -6.41 9.87
CA GLU A 133 2.66 -5.00 9.84
C GLU A 133 1.83 -4.14 8.89
N ILE A 134 1.46 -4.66 7.71
CA ILE A 134 0.58 -3.99 6.76
C ILE A 134 -0.81 -3.78 7.37
N ALA A 135 -1.38 -4.80 8.02
CA ALA A 135 -2.69 -4.69 8.66
C ALA A 135 -2.70 -3.66 9.80
N ASP A 136 -1.65 -3.64 10.61
CA ASP A 136 -1.47 -2.67 11.69
C ASP A 136 -1.34 -1.26 11.13
N SER A 137 -0.54 -1.09 10.07
CA SER A 137 -0.40 0.19 9.36
C SER A 137 -1.74 0.67 8.80
N LEU A 138 -2.51 -0.22 8.16
CA LEU A 138 -3.84 0.10 7.63
C LEU A 138 -4.85 0.50 8.71
N ASN A 139 -4.67 0.03 9.95
CA ASN A 139 -5.50 0.41 11.08
C ASN A 139 -5.10 1.79 11.65
N GLN A 140 -3.81 2.13 11.63
CA GLN A 140 -3.30 3.39 12.19
C GLN A 140 -3.41 4.59 11.24
N LEU A 141 -3.25 4.35 9.92
CA LEU A 141 -3.24 5.41 8.91
C LEU A 141 -4.49 6.31 8.91
N PRO A 142 -5.74 5.79 9.03
CA PRO A 142 -6.93 6.64 9.06
C PRO A 142 -6.95 7.63 10.23
N GLN A 143 -6.45 7.22 11.40
CA GLN A 143 -6.34 8.10 12.55
C GLN A 143 -5.27 9.18 12.30
N GLN A 144 -4.10 8.77 11.81
CA GLN A 144 -3.01 9.71 11.48
C GLN A 144 -3.44 10.74 10.43
N GLN A 145 -4.16 10.32 9.38
CA GLN A 145 -4.71 11.24 8.37
C GLN A 145 -5.70 12.23 9.00
N THR A 146 -6.58 11.76 9.87
CA THR A 146 -7.56 12.62 10.54
C THR A 146 -6.85 13.67 11.40
N ASP A 147 -5.85 13.25 12.16
CA ASP A 147 -5.10 14.14 13.05
C ASP A 147 -4.23 15.14 12.25
N ALA A 148 -3.56 14.70 11.18
CA ALA A 148 -2.80 15.58 10.29
C ALA A 148 -3.71 16.60 9.59
N ARG A 149 -4.88 16.19 9.10
CA ARG A 149 -5.88 17.09 8.49
C ARG A 149 -6.44 18.09 9.51
N ARG A 150 -6.68 17.68 10.76
CA ARG A 150 -7.11 18.60 11.83
C ARG A 150 -6.04 19.65 12.12
N GLN A 151 -4.78 19.22 12.29
CA GLN A 151 -3.66 20.14 12.52
C GLN A 151 -3.50 21.11 11.36
N LEU A 152 -3.62 20.63 10.12
CA LEU A 152 -3.54 21.48 8.94
C LEU A 152 -4.59 22.59 8.97
N ASN A 153 -5.86 22.23 9.24
CA ASN A 153 -6.95 23.20 9.33
C ASN A 153 -6.71 24.23 10.45
N GLU A 154 -6.18 23.82 11.61
CA GLU A 154 -5.86 24.74 12.70
C GLU A 154 -4.73 25.71 12.32
N VAL A 155 -3.67 25.23 11.66
CA VAL A 155 -2.57 26.08 11.17
C VAL A 155 -3.06 27.03 10.09
N GLU A 156 -3.87 26.57 9.13
CA GLU A 156 -4.46 27.42 8.08
C GLU A 156 -5.38 28.48 8.67
N ARG A 157 -6.17 28.13 9.69
CA ARG A 157 -6.99 29.10 10.43
C ARG A 157 -6.12 30.15 11.12
N ARG A 158 -5.01 29.75 11.74
CA ARG A 158 -4.06 30.68 12.37
C ARG A 158 -3.48 31.65 11.36
N ILE A 159 -3.03 31.17 10.20
CA ILE A 159 -2.54 32.01 9.10
C ILE A 159 -3.59 33.04 8.71
N GLY A 160 -4.87 32.64 8.58
CA GLY A 160 -5.96 33.55 8.22
C GLY A 160 -6.33 34.60 9.29
N THR A 161 -5.93 34.38 10.55
CA THR A 161 -6.22 35.28 11.68
C THR A 161 -5.02 36.09 12.15
N GLN A 162 -3.81 35.77 11.69
CA GLN A 162 -2.58 36.39 12.17
C GLN A 162 -2.28 37.68 11.41
N THR A 163 -2.83 38.79 11.90
CA THR A 163 -2.56 40.15 11.41
C THR A 163 -1.58 40.88 12.30
N GLY A 164 -0.32 40.97 11.88
CA GLY A 164 0.73 41.74 12.55
C GLY A 164 1.86 42.12 11.58
N ASN A 165 2.32 43.37 11.63
CA ASN A 165 3.30 43.91 10.67
C ASN A 165 4.73 44.05 11.26
N ASN A 166 5.01 43.48 12.43
CA ASN A 166 6.36 43.51 13.02
C ASN A 166 7.22 42.33 12.51
N ALA A 167 8.55 42.45 12.64
CA ALA A 167 9.50 41.43 12.17
C ALA A 167 9.23 40.04 12.80
N LEU A 168 8.82 40.01 14.07
CA LEU A 168 8.44 38.77 14.74
C LEU A 168 7.18 38.14 14.13
N ALA A 169 6.14 38.92 13.82
CA ALA A 169 4.93 38.41 13.17
C ALA A 169 5.21 37.95 11.73
N GLN A 170 6.15 38.58 11.02
CA GLN A 170 6.59 38.09 9.70
C GLN A 170 7.24 36.71 9.81
N ALA A 171 8.18 36.54 10.74
CA ALA A 171 8.81 35.24 11.00
C ALA A 171 7.80 34.17 11.44
N GLN A 172 6.84 34.53 12.31
CA GLN A 172 5.76 33.63 12.72
C GLN A 172 4.86 33.22 11.54
N ASN A 173 4.51 34.17 10.66
CA ASN A 173 3.75 33.87 9.46
C ASN A 173 4.50 32.91 8.53
N LEU A 174 5.80 33.10 8.34
CA LEU A 174 6.64 32.17 7.56
C LEU A 174 6.69 30.78 8.20
N ALA A 175 6.83 30.70 9.52
CA ALA A 175 6.82 29.42 10.23
C ALA A 175 5.48 28.69 10.10
N LEU A 176 4.36 29.41 10.24
CA LEU A 176 3.04 28.82 10.02
C LEU A 176 2.83 28.37 8.57
N GLN A 177 3.32 29.13 7.59
CA GLN A 177 3.26 28.73 6.18
C GLN A 177 4.10 27.47 5.92
N ALA A 178 5.31 27.38 6.48
CA ALA A 178 6.15 26.19 6.40
C ALA A 178 5.47 24.97 7.03
N GLU A 179 4.87 25.14 8.21
CA GLU A 179 4.14 24.10 8.91
C GLU A 179 2.90 23.63 8.14
N SER A 180 2.15 24.56 7.53
CA SER A 180 1.02 24.20 6.67
C SER A 180 1.46 23.38 5.46
N ALA A 181 2.60 23.73 4.86
CA ALA A 181 3.16 23.00 3.72
C ALA A 181 3.70 21.62 4.12
N ARG A 182 4.26 21.50 5.33
CA ARG A 182 4.68 20.22 5.94
C ARG A 182 3.49 19.32 6.18
N LEU A 183 2.44 19.81 6.84
CA LEU A 183 1.22 19.07 7.13
C LEU A 183 0.49 18.64 5.86
N LYS A 184 0.44 19.49 4.82
CA LYS A 184 -0.07 19.11 3.49
C LYS A 184 0.68 17.92 2.91
N ALA A 185 2.01 17.98 2.88
CA ALA A 185 2.83 16.89 2.37
C ALA A 185 2.69 15.61 3.21
N LEU A 186 2.51 15.74 4.53
CA LEU A 186 2.25 14.60 5.42
C LEU A 186 0.89 13.96 5.13
N VAL A 187 -0.16 14.75 4.90
CA VAL A 187 -1.47 14.22 4.50
C VAL A 187 -1.37 13.47 3.17
N ASP A 188 -0.69 14.05 2.17
CA ASP A 188 -0.47 13.41 0.88
C ASP A 188 0.34 12.09 1.03
N GLU A 189 1.38 12.12 1.87
CA GLU A 189 2.17 10.92 2.21
C GLU A 189 1.27 9.83 2.80
N LEU A 190 0.43 10.16 3.78
CA LEU A 190 -0.42 9.19 4.47
C LEU A 190 -1.52 8.64 3.57
N ASP A 191 -2.07 9.45 2.66
CA ASP A 191 -3.03 9.01 1.65
C ASP A 191 -2.36 7.98 0.69
N LEU A 192 -1.14 8.27 0.22
CA LEU A 192 -0.36 7.34 -0.61
C LEU A 192 0.10 6.10 0.18
N ALA A 193 0.45 6.25 1.45
CA ALA A 193 0.80 5.15 2.33
C ALA A 193 -0.37 4.17 2.44
N GLN A 194 -1.60 4.68 2.59
CA GLN A 194 -2.80 3.84 2.65
C GLN A 194 -3.05 3.07 1.37
N LEU A 195 -2.97 3.75 0.22
CA LEU A 195 -3.12 3.10 -1.10
C LEU A 195 -2.04 2.04 -1.32
N SER A 196 -0.78 2.37 -1.02
CA SER A 196 0.34 1.43 -1.16
C SER A 196 0.22 0.24 -0.20
N ALA A 197 -0.26 0.45 1.03
CA ALA A 197 -0.49 -0.62 1.99
C ALA A 197 -1.64 -1.54 1.54
N ASN A 198 -2.71 -0.97 0.97
CA ASN A 198 -3.79 -1.75 0.37
C ASN A 198 -3.31 -2.59 -0.81
N ASN A 199 -2.52 -2.00 -1.72
CA ASN A 199 -1.92 -2.72 -2.85
C ASN A 199 -1.00 -3.86 -2.38
N ARG A 200 -0.15 -3.62 -1.37
CA ARG A 200 0.70 -4.65 -0.76
C ARG A 200 -0.12 -5.77 -0.10
N GLN A 201 -1.24 -5.42 0.54
CA GLN A 201 -2.17 -6.40 1.11
C GLN A 201 -2.84 -7.27 0.01
N GLU A 202 -3.23 -6.68 -1.12
CA GLU A 202 -3.80 -7.46 -2.22
C GLU A 202 -2.76 -8.39 -2.88
N LEU A 203 -1.49 -7.95 -2.99
CA LEU A 203 -0.39 -8.82 -3.43
C LEU A 203 -0.18 -10.02 -2.51
N SER A 204 -0.21 -9.83 -1.19
CA SER A 204 -0.05 -10.92 -0.23
C SER A 204 -1.24 -11.89 -0.21
N ARG A 205 -2.45 -11.43 -0.56
CA ARG A 205 -3.67 -12.26 -0.61
C ARG A 205 -3.88 -12.98 -1.94
N ALA A 206 -3.33 -12.47 -3.04
CA ALA A 206 -3.43 -13.08 -4.36
C ALA A 206 -3.02 -14.58 -4.42
N PRO A 207 -1.89 -15.02 -3.82
CA PRO A 207 -1.49 -16.43 -3.86
C PRO A 207 -2.45 -17.35 -3.11
N PHE A 208 -3.01 -16.89 -1.99
CA PHE A 208 -3.97 -17.66 -1.19
C PHE A 208 -5.32 -17.85 -1.91
N ARG A 209 -5.78 -16.85 -2.67
CA ARG A 209 -7.02 -16.97 -3.46
C ARG A 209 -6.89 -17.94 -4.65
N ALA A 210 -5.71 -18.02 -5.26
CA ALA A 210 -5.45 -18.96 -6.35
C ALA A 210 -5.37 -20.42 -5.85
N GLY A 211 -4.67 -20.66 -4.73
CA GLY A 211 -4.61 -21.98 -4.09
C GLY A 211 -5.98 -22.50 -3.65
N ALA A 212 -6.80 -21.67 -3.00
CA ALA A 212 -8.15 -22.05 -2.57
C ALA A 212 -9.11 -22.34 -3.74
N LYS A 213 -8.90 -21.74 -4.92
CA LYS A 213 -9.67 -22.06 -6.13
C LYS A 213 -9.22 -23.39 -6.75
N ALA A 214 -7.93 -23.67 -6.77
CA ALA A 214 -7.39 -24.95 -7.26
C ALA A 214 -7.84 -26.12 -6.40
N GLU A 215 -7.87 -25.95 -5.07
CA GLU A 215 -8.32 -27.00 -4.13
C GLU A 215 -9.83 -27.27 -4.23
N ARG A 216 -10.65 -26.22 -4.44
CA ARG A 216 -12.09 -26.39 -4.73
C ARG A 216 -12.35 -27.05 -6.10
N ALA A 217 -11.56 -26.75 -7.11
CA ALA A 217 -11.67 -27.39 -8.43
C ALA A 217 -11.26 -28.88 -8.36
N ALA A 218 -10.21 -29.22 -7.61
CA ALA A 218 -9.79 -30.60 -7.36
C ALA A 218 -10.81 -31.39 -6.52
N GLY A 219 -11.44 -30.76 -5.52
CA GLY A 219 -12.51 -31.36 -4.73
C GLY A 219 -13.81 -31.61 -5.50
N CYS A 220 -14.12 -30.80 -6.52
CA CYS A 220 -15.28 -31.02 -7.39
C CYS A 220 -15.04 -32.15 -8.41
N LEU A 221 -13.81 -32.35 -8.88
CA LEU A 221 -13.45 -33.44 -9.80
C LEU A 221 -13.49 -34.82 -9.12
N SER A 222 -13.12 -34.93 -7.84
CA SER A 222 -13.22 -36.20 -7.09
C SER A 222 -14.66 -36.58 -6.74
N ALA A 223 -15.54 -35.59 -6.52
CA ALA A 223 -16.97 -35.83 -6.31
C ALA A 223 -17.70 -36.28 -7.59
N GLY A 224 -17.31 -35.77 -8.76
CA GLY A 224 -17.87 -36.17 -10.05
C GLY A 224 -17.53 -37.62 -10.45
N ALA A 225 -16.32 -38.09 -10.12
CA ALA A 225 -15.90 -39.47 -10.39
C ALA A 225 -16.60 -40.50 -9.47
N ALA A 226 -16.87 -40.14 -8.22
CA ALA A 226 -17.55 -41.02 -7.26
C ALA A 226 -19.05 -41.23 -7.58
N GLN A 227 -19.69 -40.32 -8.30
CA GLN A 227 -21.12 -40.38 -8.60
C GLN A 227 -21.44 -41.17 -9.88
N SER A 228 -20.45 -41.36 -10.77
CA SER A 228 -20.60 -42.17 -11.99
C SER A 228 -20.43 -43.69 -11.74
N ALA A 229 -19.77 -44.08 -10.64
CA ALA A 229 -19.57 -45.48 -10.27
C ALA A 229 -20.75 -46.11 -9.48
N LYS A 230 -21.86 -45.40 -9.28
CA LYS A 230 -23.00 -45.84 -8.45
C LYS A 230 -24.33 -45.96 -9.22
N GLN A 231 -24.28 -46.25 -10.53
CA GLN A 231 -25.46 -46.78 -11.23
C GLN A 231 -25.51 -48.30 -11.06
N PRO A 232 -26.48 -48.86 -10.32
CA PRO A 232 -26.62 -50.31 -10.20
C PRO A 232 -27.19 -50.89 -11.50
N ALA A 233 -26.52 -51.92 -12.03
CA ALA A 233 -27.09 -52.79 -13.06
C ALA A 233 -28.42 -53.39 -12.54
N PRO A 234 -29.49 -53.47 -13.36
CA PRO A 234 -30.74 -54.06 -12.91
C PRO A 234 -30.61 -55.59 -12.86
N ALA A 235 -30.47 -56.14 -11.65
CA ALA A 235 -30.67 -57.56 -11.37
C ALA A 235 -32.14 -57.78 -10.96
N GLY A 236 -32.99 -58.11 -11.94
CA GLY A 236 -34.37 -58.54 -11.70
C GLY A 236 -34.48 -60.06 -11.66
N GLY A 237 -34.50 -60.64 -10.46
CA GLY A 237 -34.80 -62.05 -10.23
C GLY A 237 -35.91 -62.20 -9.20
N GLY A 238 -37.07 -62.73 -9.61
CA GLY A 238 -38.18 -63.09 -8.73
C GLY A 238 -38.96 -64.29 -9.29
N LYS A 239 -38.80 -65.47 -8.65
CA LYS A 239 -39.75 -66.61 -8.69
C LYS A 239 -41.03 -66.20 -7.93
N GLY A 240 -42.25 -66.66 -8.18
CA GLY A 240 -42.82 -67.66 -9.10
C GLY A 240 -44.32 -67.85 -8.80
N ALA A 241 -44.92 -68.84 -9.48
CA ALA A 241 -46.26 -69.44 -9.31
C ALA A 241 -47.47 -68.74 -10.00
N GLY A 242 -48.18 -69.52 -10.85
CA GLY A 242 -49.49 -69.17 -11.41
C GLY A 242 -49.79 -69.75 -12.79
N GLU A 243 -50.09 -71.05 -12.84
CA GLU A 243 -51.13 -71.74 -13.64
C GLU A 243 -51.83 -71.10 -14.88
N TYR A 244 -52.19 -72.00 -15.85
CA TYR A 244 -53.13 -71.87 -16.99
C TYR A 244 -52.68 -71.00 -18.18
N ARG A 245 -52.90 -71.29 -19.48
CA ARG A 245 -53.53 -72.37 -20.27
C ARG A 245 -53.21 -72.04 -21.76
N THR A 246 -52.91 -73.07 -22.55
CA THR A 246 -53.27 -73.28 -23.99
C THR A 246 -53.28 -72.15 -25.05
N ALA A 247 -52.77 -72.55 -26.23
CA ALA A 247 -53.10 -72.13 -27.60
C ALA A 247 -52.50 -70.79 -28.05
N GLY A 248 -51.95 -70.62 -29.26
CA GLY A 248 -51.94 -71.41 -30.49
C GLY A 248 -51.77 -70.44 -31.66
N GLY A 249 -51.24 -70.92 -32.79
CA GLY A 249 -51.20 -70.23 -34.10
C GLY A 249 -50.04 -69.25 -34.24
N GLU A 250 -49.02 -69.53 -35.06
CA GLU A 250 -49.00 -69.49 -36.54
C GLU A 250 -49.22 -68.09 -37.14
N GLN A 251 -48.22 -67.75 -37.97
CA GLN A 251 -48.13 -66.72 -39.02
C GLN A 251 -47.63 -65.32 -38.61
#